data_AF-A0A7R9GKD7-F1
#
_entry.id   AF-A0A7R9GKD7-F1
#
_cell.length_a   1.000
_cell.length_b   1.000
_cell.length_c   1.000
_cell.angle_alpha   90.00
_cell.angle_beta   90.00
_cell.angle_gamma   90.00
#
_symmetry.space_group_name_H-M   'P 1'
#
loop_
_entity.id
_entity.type
_entity.pdbx_description
1 polymer ?
#
loop_
_entity_poly.entity_id
_entity_poly.type
_entity_poly.pdbx_seq_one_letter_code
_entity_poly.pdbx_strand_id
1 'polypeptide(L)'
;PDVEEDAIFESGLNLGLISRNVNASAPSCLVVKSHNAGRFLCEFTYFTSMCVDKTRVAFVHVPPLGIYSAEEVADTLKMCIGEMLQQLFSSDGIKERDVS
;
A
#
# COMPACT_ATOMS: atom_id res chain seq x y z
N PRO A 1 10.62 -8.06 -34.80
CA PRO A 1 9.78 -8.35 -33.63
C PRO A 1 10.13 -7.37 -32.53
N ASP A 2 9.35 -6.29 -32.47
CA ASP A 2 9.43 -5.28 -31.44
C ASP A 2 9.29 -5.96 -30.07
N VAL A 3 10.31 -5.80 -29.24
CA VAL A 3 10.26 -6.25 -27.85
C VAL A 3 9.23 -5.34 -27.19
N GLU A 4 8.04 -5.86 -26.89
CA GLU A 4 7.08 -5.17 -26.02
C GLU A 4 7.86 -4.77 -24.76
N GLU A 5 7.98 -3.47 -24.50
CA GLU A 5 8.48 -3.00 -23.22
C GLU A 5 7.58 -3.61 -22.14
N ASP A 6 8.15 -4.43 -21.26
CA ASP A 6 7.45 -4.96 -20.09
C ASP A 6 6.86 -3.78 -19.31
N ALA A 7 5.56 -3.51 -19.51
CA ALA A 7 4.91 -2.35 -18.93
C ALA A 7 4.94 -2.46 -17.40
N ILE A 8 5.70 -1.59 -16.74
CA ILE A 8 5.79 -1.54 -15.29
C ILE A 8 4.55 -0.80 -14.76
N PHE A 9 3.69 -1.53 -14.06
CA PHE A 9 2.53 -0.97 -13.37
C PHE A 9 2.84 -0.75 -11.89
N GLU A 10 2.93 0.53 -11.49
CA GLU A 10 3.19 0.93 -10.11
C GLU A 10 2.05 1.81 -9.58
N SER A 11 1.73 1.62 -8.29
CA SER A 11 0.84 2.51 -7.56
C SER A 11 1.40 3.93 -7.52
N GLY A 12 0.53 4.93 -7.60
CA GLY A 12 0.87 6.33 -7.35
C GLY A 12 1.18 6.63 -5.89
N LEU A 13 0.90 5.72 -4.95
CA LEU A 13 1.30 5.83 -3.57
C LEU A 13 2.80 5.51 -3.42
N ASN A 14 3.52 6.32 -2.66
CA ASN A 14 4.91 6.07 -2.32
C ASN A 14 5.00 5.00 -1.23
N LEU A 15 4.89 3.73 -1.64
CA LEU A 15 4.95 2.56 -0.76
C LEU A 15 6.28 2.44 0.00
N GLY A 16 7.37 2.93 -0.59
CA GLY A 16 8.68 2.98 0.07
C GLY A 16 8.66 3.91 1.28
N LEU A 17 8.09 5.10 1.12
CA LEU A 17 7.92 6.06 2.22
C LEU A 17 6.95 5.53 3.29
N ILE A 18 5.82 4.93 2.88
CA ILE A 18 4.85 4.31 3.82
C ILE A 18 5.55 3.27 4.69
N SER A 19 6.24 2.29 4.08
CA SER A 19 6.92 1.24 4.85
C SER A 19 7.97 1.81 5.81
N ARG A 20 8.72 2.83 5.39
CA ARG A 20 9.71 3.50 6.24
C ARG A 20 9.06 4.19 7.43
N ASN A 21 8.01 4.98 7.20
CA ASN A 21 7.33 5.74 8.25
C ASN A 21 6.67 4.80 9.26
N VAL A 22 5.94 3.79 8.78
CA VAL A 22 5.29 2.79 9.64
C VAL A 22 6.34 2.07 10.49
N ASN A 23 7.45 1.61 9.90
CA ASN A 23 8.51 0.93 10.65
C ASN A 23 9.21 1.84 11.67
N ALA A 24 9.30 3.15 11.41
CA ALA A 24 9.84 4.12 12.37
C ALA A 24 8.93 4.33 13.59
N SER A 25 7.63 4.04 13.46
CA SER A 25 6.66 4.07 14.56
C SER A 25 6.66 2.80 15.44
N ALA A 26 7.64 1.90 15.25
CA ALA A 26 7.76 0.64 15.98
C ALA A 26 6.48 -0.22 15.95
N PRO A 27 6.03 -0.65 14.75
CA PRO A 27 4.82 -1.42 14.57
C PRO A 27 4.99 -2.84 15.11
N SER A 28 3.88 -3.51 15.42
CA SER A 28 3.90 -4.91 15.85
C SER A 28 4.36 -5.86 14.75
N CYS A 29 4.13 -5.51 13.47
CA CYS A 29 4.60 -6.27 12.31
C CYS A 29 5.56 -5.44 11.44
N LEU A 30 6.63 -6.07 10.93
CA LEU A 30 7.52 -5.41 9.98
C LEU A 30 6.84 -5.22 8.62
N VAL A 31 6.91 -4.00 8.07
CA VAL A 31 6.32 -3.66 6.75
C VAL A 31 7.42 -3.49 5.71
N VAL A 32 7.27 -4.11 4.54
CA VAL A 32 8.24 -4.01 3.44
C VAL A 32 7.52 -3.80 2.11
N LYS A 33 8.05 -2.93 1.25
CA LYS A 33 7.58 -2.79 -0.14
C LYS A 33 7.85 -4.09 -0.90
N SER A 34 6.80 -4.71 -1.42
CA SER A 34 6.92 -5.80 -2.41
C SER A 34 7.00 -5.23 -3.83
N HIS A 35 7.79 -5.87 -4.68
CA HIS A 35 7.84 -5.61 -6.13
C HIS A 35 7.04 -6.65 -6.93
N ASN A 36 6.35 -7.57 -6.25
CA ASN A 36 5.58 -8.63 -6.86
C ASN A 36 4.27 -8.81 -6.09
N ALA A 37 3.13 -8.57 -6.75
CA ALA A 37 1.80 -8.71 -6.15
C ALA A 37 1.34 -10.18 -6.08
N GLY A 38 2.12 -11.12 -6.59
CA GLY A 38 1.82 -12.54 -6.65
C GLY A 38 1.45 -12.98 -8.07
N ARG A 39 0.84 -14.15 -8.19
CA ARG A 39 0.31 -14.68 -9.45
C ARG A 39 -1.20 -14.86 -9.33
N PHE A 40 -1.89 -14.90 -10.47
CA PHE A 40 -3.33 -15.17 -10.54
C PHE A 40 -4.17 -14.09 -9.87
N LEU A 41 -5.01 -14.43 -8.87
CA LEU A 41 -6.04 -13.53 -8.36
C LEU A 41 -5.50 -12.28 -7.68
N CYS A 42 -4.35 -12.36 -6.99
CA CYS A 42 -3.78 -11.19 -6.30
C CYS A 42 -3.33 -10.13 -7.31
N GLU A 43 -2.55 -10.55 -8.31
CA GLU A 43 -2.10 -9.68 -9.39
C GLU A 43 -3.27 -9.17 -10.22
N PHE A 44 -4.23 -10.04 -10.56
CA PHE A 44 -5.43 -9.64 -11.30
C PHE A 44 -6.25 -8.57 -10.54
N THR A 45 -6.47 -8.75 -9.24
CA THR A 45 -7.23 -7.79 -8.42
C THR A 45 -6.47 -6.47 -8.26
N TYR A 46 -5.16 -6.53 -8.06
CA TYR A 46 -4.32 -5.34 -7.97
C TYR A 46 -4.30 -4.58 -9.30
N PHE A 47 -4.08 -5.28 -10.41
CA PHE A 47 -4.06 -4.72 -11.76
C PHE A 47 -5.39 -4.09 -12.15
N THR A 48 -6.50 -4.80 -11.96
CA THR A 48 -7.84 -4.25 -12.27
C THR A 48 -8.14 -3.02 -11.43
N SER A 49 -7.73 -2.98 -10.16
CA SER A 49 -7.86 -1.80 -9.30
C SER A 49 -6.98 -0.63 -9.78
N MET A 50 -5.76 -0.91 -10.24
CA MET A 50 -4.88 0.09 -10.87
C MET A 50 -5.49 0.67 -12.16
N CYS A 51 -6.20 -0.15 -12.96
CA CYS A 51 -6.89 0.33 -14.15
C CYS A 51 -8.04 1.30 -13.82
N VAL A 52 -8.66 1.19 -12.65
CA VAL A 52 -9.70 2.12 -12.19
C VAL A 52 -9.07 3.44 -11.75
N ASP A 53 -8.13 3.40 -10.82
CA ASP A 53 -7.39 4.58 -10.37
C ASP A 53 -6.04 4.19 -9.77
N LYS A 54 -4.98 4.34 -10.56
CA LYS A 54 -3.61 4.04 -10.12
C LYS A 54 -3.11 4.96 -8.99
N THR A 55 -3.73 6.12 -8.77
CA THR A 55 -3.24 7.11 -7.79
C THR A 55 -3.61 6.76 -6.35
N ARG A 56 -4.64 5.91 -6.15
CA ARG A 56 -5.21 5.61 -4.82
C ARG A 56 -5.40 4.11 -4.59
N VAL A 57 -4.43 3.30 -5.00
CA VAL A 57 -4.50 1.84 -4.91
C VAL A 57 -3.27 1.26 -4.25
N ALA A 58 -3.44 0.30 -3.35
CA ALA A 58 -2.36 -0.51 -2.82
C ALA A 58 -2.84 -1.95 -2.66
N PHE A 59 -1.91 -2.90 -2.72
CA PHE A 59 -2.17 -4.30 -2.38
C PHE A 59 -1.25 -4.70 -1.22
N VAL A 60 -1.82 -5.31 -0.18
CA VAL A 60 -1.07 -5.70 1.02
C VAL A 60 -1.15 -7.21 1.17
N HIS A 61 0.01 -7.86 1.17
CA HIS A 61 0.13 -9.25 1.60
C HIS A 61 0.30 -9.30 3.10
N VAL A 62 -0.55 -10.08 3.77
CA VAL A 62 -0.39 -10.39 5.20
C VAL A 62 0.22 -11.78 5.35
N PRO A 63 1.10 -11.99 6.35
CA PRO A 63 1.66 -13.30 6.61
C PRO A 63 0.58 -14.31 7.04
N PRO A 64 0.84 -15.62 6.90
CA PRO A 64 -0.04 -16.65 7.43
C PRO A 64 -0.31 -16.49 8.93
N LEU A 65 -1.50 -16.94 9.36
CA LEU A 65 -1.90 -16.92 10.76
C LEU A 65 -0.87 -17.68 11.62
N GLY A 66 -0.45 -17.05 12.72
CA GLY A 66 0.52 -17.62 13.67
C GLY A 66 1.94 -17.06 13.60
N ILE A 67 2.28 -16.26 12.58
CA ILE A 67 3.51 -15.44 12.59
C ILE A 67 3.29 -14.18 13.43
N TYR A 68 2.12 -13.56 13.24
CA TYR A 68 1.59 -12.48 14.06
C TYR A 68 0.15 -12.82 14.41
N SER A 69 -0.32 -12.29 15.53
CA SER A 69 -1.73 -12.32 15.90
C SER A 69 -2.56 -11.43 14.95
N ALA A 70 -3.87 -11.69 14.89
CA ALA A 70 -4.78 -10.88 14.09
C ALA A 70 -4.79 -9.40 14.54
N GLU A 71 -4.59 -9.15 15.84
CA GLU A 71 -4.53 -7.81 16.42
C GLU A 71 -3.27 -7.07 15.95
N GLU A 72 -2.10 -7.71 16.03
CA GLU A 72 -0.83 -7.12 15.57
C GLU A 72 -0.86 -6.78 14.06
N VAL A 73 -1.48 -7.64 13.25
CA VAL A 73 -1.68 -7.39 11.82
C VAL A 73 -2.66 -6.25 11.60
N ALA A 74 -3.78 -6.22 12.31
CA ALA A 74 -4.79 -5.17 12.18
C ALA A 74 -4.25 -3.79 12.58
N ASP A 75 -3.50 -3.71 13.68
CA ASP A 75 -2.87 -2.47 14.15
C ASP A 75 -1.85 -1.95 13.15
N THR A 76 -0.98 -2.83 12.64
CA THR A 76 0.00 -2.45 11.63
C THR A 76 -0.68 -2.01 10.32
N LEU A 77 -1.72 -2.74 9.89
CA LEU A 77 -2.48 -2.39 8.68
C LEU A 77 -3.18 -1.03 8.83
N LYS A 78 -3.71 -0.72 10.02
CA LYS A 78 -4.29 0.60 10.32
C LYS A 78 -3.25 1.71 10.18
N MET A 79 -2.01 1.51 10.66
CA MET A 79 -0.91 2.46 10.45
C MET A 79 -0.60 2.65 8.96
N CYS A 80 -0.54 1.57 8.18
CA CYS A 80 -0.33 1.64 6.74
C CYS A 80 -1.44 2.45 6.05
N ILE A 81 -2.70 2.20 6.37
CA ILE A 81 -3.84 2.94 5.82
C ILE A 81 -3.76 4.42 6.20
N GLY A 82 -3.38 4.74 7.45
CA GLY A 82 -3.17 6.12 7.90
C GLY A 82 -2.14 6.87 7.05
N GLU A 83 -0.98 6.26 6.81
CA GLU A 83 0.07 6.84 5.95
C GLU A 83 -0.38 6.97 4.49
N MET A 84 -1.13 6.01 3.96
CA MET A 84 -1.70 6.10 2.61
C MET A 84 -2.66 7.29 2.50
N LEU A 85 -3.56 7.47 3.48
CA LEU A 85 -4.49 8.59 3.53
C LEU A 85 -3.76 9.93 3.63
N GLN A 86 -2.70 10.03 4.43
CA GLN A 86 -1.89 11.25 4.52
C GLN A 86 -1.27 11.64 3.17
N GLN A 87 -0.78 10.66 2.40
CA GLN A 87 -0.28 10.93 1.05
C GLN A 87 -1.38 11.45 0.13
N LEU A 88 -2.58 10.87 0.20
CA LEU A 88 -3.73 11.29 -0.59
C LEU A 88 -4.19 12.71 -0.23
N PHE A 89 -4.30 13.04 1.06
CA PHE A 89 -4.68 14.40 1.47
C PHE A 89 -3.64 15.44 1.07
N SER A 90 -2.36 15.07 1.12
CA SER A 90 -1.26 15.93 0.68
C SER A 90 -1.27 16.16 -0.83
N SER A 91 -1.67 15.15 -1.62
CA SER A 91 -1.79 15.26 -3.09
C SER A 91 -3.07 15.99 -3.53
N ASP A 92 -4.18 15.81 -2.80
CA ASP A 92 -5.49 16.40 -3.14
C ASP A 92 -5.61 17.86 -2.68
N GLY A 93 -4.58 18.42 -2.02
CA GLY A 93 -4.59 19.80 -1.54
C GLY A 93 -5.62 20.06 -0.43
N ILE A 94 -6.15 19.01 0.19
CA ILE A 94 -7.08 19.08 1.31
C ILE A 94 -6.25 19.41 2.55
N LYS A 95 -5.98 20.71 2.74
CA LYS A 95 -5.49 21.22 4.02
C LYS A 95 -6.58 21.03 5.04
N GLU A 96 -6.23 20.41 6.15
CA GLU A 96 -6.96 20.33 7.41
C GLU A 96 -7.56 21.71 7.76
N ARG A 97 -8.78 21.92 7.29
CA ARG A 97 -9.70 22.98 7.68
C ARG A 97 -11.01 22.26 7.92
N ASP A 98 -11.62 22.61 9.05
CA ASP A 98 -12.94 22.19 9.50
C ASP A 98 -13.01 20.88 10.30
N VAL A 99 -12.24 20.80 11.39
CA VAL A 99 -12.80 20.28 12.64
C VAL A 99 -12.48 21.29 13.75
N SER A 100 -13.46 22.16 14.00
CA SER A 100 -13.53 23.05 15.17
C SER A 100 -14.01 22.30 16.40
#